data_AF-A0A142Y914-F1
#
_entry.id   AF-A0A142Y914-F1
#
_cell.length_a   1.000
_cell.length_b   1.000
_cell.length_c   1.000
_cell.angle_alpha   90.00
_cell.angle_beta   90.00
_cell.angle_gamma   90.00
#
_symmetry.space_group_name_H-M   'P 1'
#
loop_
_entity.id
_entity.type
_entity.pdbx_description
1 polymer ?
#
loop_
_entity_poly.entity_id
_entity_poly.type
_entity_poly.pdbx_seq_one_letter_code
_entity_poly.pdbx_strand_id
1 'polypeptide(L)'
;MKQYMQIRLLENDGRGRPLSGQFSYFWGKWVVGFDDSQHCAKCLVGSYEKMINKELEGGDQLDLPCLQGAILYLCGVSRPYRYQNNFHLVLEACEGESVRKRLYNGMEFEILGAKALSFDGAAAKRLFPAKGKSFLTCRNFQFAVQHFGKADEGPQSEQLLLFDR
;
A
#
# COMPACT_ATOMS: atom_id res chain seq x y z
N MET A 1 -17.45 -11.14 -14.30
CA MET A 1 -16.04 -11.55 -14.56
C MET A 1 -15.23 -11.25 -13.31
N LYS A 2 -14.25 -12.10 -12.95
CA LYS A 2 -13.28 -11.76 -11.89
C LYS A 2 -12.26 -10.79 -12.49
N GLN A 3 -12.12 -9.60 -11.90
CA GLN A 3 -11.09 -8.64 -12.30
C GLN A 3 -9.76 -9.06 -11.66
N TYR A 4 -8.66 -8.87 -12.40
CA TYR A 4 -7.31 -9.11 -11.92
C TYR A 4 -6.47 -7.85 -12.03
N MET A 5 -5.51 -7.74 -11.12
CA MET A 5 -4.43 -6.76 -11.17
C MET A 5 -3.14 -7.51 -11.47
N GLN A 6 -2.48 -7.14 -12.56
CA GLN A 6 -1.18 -7.70 -12.90
C GLN A 6 -0.10 -6.74 -12.42
N ILE A 7 0.82 -7.22 -11.58
CA ILE A 7 1.95 -6.45 -11.05
C ILE A 7 3.22 -7.06 -11.61
N ARG A 8 4.03 -6.24 -12.27
CA ARG A 8 5.36 -6.61 -12.78
C ARG A 8 6.41 -5.75 -12.13
N LEU A 9 7.51 -6.37 -11.70
CA LEU A 9 8.69 -5.64 -11.22
C LEU A 9 9.73 -5.59 -12.34
N LEU A 10 9.87 -4.43 -12.96
CA LEU A 10 10.78 -4.21 -14.08
C LEU A 10 12.20 -3.91 -13.59
N GLU A 11 13.16 -4.59 -14.21
CA GLU A 11 14.59 -4.35 -14.00
C GLU A 11 15.07 -3.06 -14.66
N ASN A 12 16.14 -2.50 -14.12
CA ASN A 12 16.78 -1.31 -14.69
C ASN A 12 18.12 -1.65 -15.40
N ASP A 13 18.74 -2.80 -15.13
CA ASP A 13 20.11 -3.12 -15.59
C ASP A 13 20.45 -4.62 -15.79
N GLY A 14 19.46 -5.51 -15.90
CA GLY A 14 19.70 -6.94 -16.22
C GLY A 14 20.23 -7.78 -15.06
N ARG A 15 20.17 -7.28 -13.82
CA ARG A 15 20.53 -8.04 -12.61
C ARG A 15 19.36 -8.04 -11.64
N GLY A 16 18.45 -8.99 -11.79
CA GLY A 16 17.43 -9.33 -10.82
C GLY A 16 18.05 -9.50 -9.44
N ARG A 17 17.81 -8.53 -8.56
CA ARG A 17 18.16 -8.62 -7.14
C ARG A 17 16.89 -8.51 -6.32
N PRO A 18 16.70 -9.39 -5.34
CA PRO A 18 15.57 -9.29 -4.42
C PRO A 18 15.56 -7.94 -3.70
N LEU A 19 14.35 -7.45 -3.41
CA LEU A 19 14.15 -6.22 -2.62
C LEU A 19 14.73 -6.31 -1.21
N SER A 20 15.05 -7.50 -0.71
CA SER A 20 15.52 -7.80 0.65
C SER A 20 16.85 -7.13 1.02
N GLY A 21 17.68 -6.78 0.04
CA GLY A 21 18.90 -6.00 0.25
C GLY A 21 18.67 -4.49 0.42
N GLN A 22 17.48 -4.00 0.03
CA GLN A 22 17.16 -2.58 -0.16
C GLN A 22 16.05 -2.13 0.77
N PHE A 23 15.18 -3.04 1.19
CA PHE A 23 14.08 -2.74 2.09
C PHE A 23 14.19 -3.57 3.36
N SER A 24 14.11 -2.90 4.52
CA SER A 24 13.97 -3.56 5.82
C SER A 24 12.63 -4.31 5.91
N TYR A 25 11.61 -3.75 5.26
CA TYR A 25 10.28 -4.33 5.12
C TYR A 25 9.75 -4.00 3.73
N PHE A 26 9.12 -4.98 3.07
CA PHE A 26 8.35 -4.75 1.86
C PHE A 26 7.12 -5.65 1.93
N TRP A 27 5.92 -5.08 1.78
CA TRP A 27 4.67 -5.84 1.88
C TRP A 27 3.53 -5.18 1.10
N GLY A 28 2.56 -5.99 0.71
CA GLY A 28 1.25 -5.56 0.21
C GLY A 28 0.16 -5.91 1.21
N LYS A 29 -0.84 -5.03 1.36
CA LYS A 29 -2.00 -5.28 2.22
C LYS A 29 -3.29 -4.87 1.51
N TRP A 30 -4.26 -5.77 1.46
CA TRP A 30 -5.63 -5.45 1.09
C TRP A 30 -6.27 -4.73 2.28
N VAL A 31 -6.62 -3.47 2.10
CA VAL A 31 -7.13 -2.58 3.14
C VAL A 31 -8.61 -2.34 2.93
N VAL A 32 -9.37 -2.49 4.02
CA VAL A 32 -10.82 -2.32 4.06
C VAL A 32 -11.28 -1.42 5.20
N GLY A 33 -10.35 -0.91 6.01
CA GLY A 33 -10.69 -0.01 7.10
C GLY A 33 -9.48 0.57 7.81
N PHE A 34 -9.76 1.27 8.91
CA PHE A 34 -8.80 2.07 9.64
C PHE A 34 -9.02 1.96 11.16
N ASP A 35 -7.92 1.73 11.90
CA ASP A 35 -7.85 1.81 13.36
C ASP A 35 -6.98 3.01 13.76
N ASP A 36 -7.59 4.04 14.32
CA ASP A 36 -6.95 5.31 14.66
C ASP A 36 -6.13 5.26 15.97
N SER A 37 -6.25 4.18 16.73
CA SER A 37 -5.45 3.94 17.94
C SER A 37 -4.01 3.52 17.60
N GLN A 38 -3.80 2.99 16.39
CA GLN A 38 -2.51 2.50 15.90
C GLN A 38 -1.91 3.41 14.84
N HIS A 39 -0.61 3.27 14.58
CA HIS A 39 0.05 3.85 13.41
C HIS A 39 0.84 2.79 12.63
N CYS A 40 1.43 3.18 11.51
CA CYS A 40 2.14 2.29 10.60
C CYS A 40 1.21 1.20 10.02
N ALA A 41 1.72 0.00 9.76
CA ALA A 41 0.93 -1.07 9.12
C ALA A 41 -0.28 -1.53 9.96
N LYS A 42 -0.23 -1.32 11.28
CA LYS A 42 -1.27 -1.74 12.22
C LYS A 42 -2.54 -0.89 12.13
N CYS A 43 -2.45 0.36 11.68
CA CYS A 43 -3.64 1.20 11.51
C CYS A 43 -4.48 0.80 10.30
N LEU A 44 -3.93 0.01 9.37
CA LEU A 44 -4.65 -0.48 8.19
C LEU A 44 -5.36 -1.78 8.56
N VAL A 45 -6.69 -1.79 8.54
CA VAL A 45 -7.49 -3.00 8.76
C VAL A 45 -7.59 -3.79 7.45
N GLY A 46 -7.31 -5.09 7.51
CA GLY A 46 -7.37 -6.01 6.36
C GLY A 46 -6.24 -7.05 6.36
N SER A 47 -6.03 -7.73 5.23
CA SER A 47 -5.16 -8.90 5.11
C SER A 47 -3.90 -8.60 4.29
N TYR A 48 -2.77 -9.20 4.69
CA TYR A 48 -1.54 -9.11 3.91
C TYR A 48 -1.61 -9.99 2.66
N GLU A 49 -1.15 -9.45 1.53
CA GLU A 49 -0.94 -10.21 0.30
C GLU A 49 0.42 -10.91 0.38
N LYS A 50 0.41 -12.25 0.51
CA LYS A 50 1.62 -13.04 0.77
C LYS A 50 2.60 -13.02 -0.40
N MET A 51 2.09 -12.89 -1.63
CA MET A 51 2.94 -12.82 -2.82
C MET A 51 3.72 -11.50 -2.91
N ILE A 52 3.26 -10.45 -2.21
CA ILE A 52 3.99 -9.18 -2.16
C ILE A 52 4.83 -9.14 -0.90
N ASN A 53 6.12 -9.41 -1.07
CA ASN A 53 7.08 -9.38 0.01
C ASN A 53 8.46 -8.92 -0.51
N LYS A 54 9.45 -8.88 0.38
CA LYS A 54 10.81 -8.40 0.07
C LYS A 54 11.64 -9.37 -0.79
N GLU A 55 11.18 -10.59 -1.02
CA GLU A 55 11.88 -11.55 -1.88
C GLU A 55 11.55 -11.32 -3.36
N LEU A 56 10.59 -10.45 -3.68
CA LEU A 56 10.34 -10.04 -5.06
C LEU A 56 11.62 -9.50 -5.70
N GLU A 57 11.85 -9.89 -6.94
CA GLU A 57 12.99 -9.50 -7.74
C GLU A 57 12.58 -9.03 -9.13
N GLY A 58 13.56 -8.48 -9.84
CA GLY A 58 13.37 -8.06 -11.21
C GLY A 58 12.89 -9.21 -12.10
N GLY A 59 11.89 -8.94 -12.94
CA GLY A 59 11.27 -9.94 -13.81
C GLY A 59 10.05 -10.63 -13.20
N ASP A 60 9.83 -10.52 -11.88
CA ASP A 60 8.65 -11.11 -11.25
C ASP A 60 7.34 -10.52 -11.79
N GLN A 61 6.37 -11.39 -12.01
CA GLN A 61 5.00 -11.05 -12.36
C GLN A 61 4.03 -11.75 -11.41
N LEU A 62 3.10 -10.97 -10.86
CA LEU A 62 2.02 -11.44 -10.01
C LEU A 62 0.68 -11.12 -10.66
N ASP A 63 -0.22 -12.10 -10.68
CA ASP A 63 -1.61 -11.92 -11.08
C ASP A 63 -2.50 -12.05 -9.85
N LEU A 64 -2.99 -10.90 -9.35
CA LEU A 64 -3.74 -10.83 -8.10
C LEU A 64 -5.24 -10.70 -8.40
N PRO A 65 -6.11 -11.55 -7.81
CA PRO A 65 -7.55 -11.35 -7.92
C PRO A 65 -7.95 -10.05 -7.19
N CYS A 66 -8.63 -9.15 -7.90
CA CYS A 66 -9.14 -7.93 -7.28
C CYS A 66 -10.27 -8.27 -6.32
N LEU A 67 -10.14 -7.81 -5.08
CA LEU A 67 -11.20 -7.89 -4.08
C LEU A 67 -12.09 -6.66 -4.26
N GLN A 68 -13.39 -6.88 -4.51
CA GLN A 68 -14.33 -5.79 -4.81
C GLN A 68 -14.38 -4.77 -3.67
N GLY A 69 -14.15 -3.50 -3.99
CA GLY A 69 -14.13 -2.41 -3.00
C GLY A 69 -12.89 -2.37 -2.11
N ALA A 70 -11.94 -3.30 -2.27
CA ALA A 70 -10.71 -3.31 -1.48
C ALA A 70 -9.58 -2.51 -2.16
N ILE A 71 -8.72 -1.92 -1.34
CA ILE A 71 -7.57 -1.16 -1.78
C ILE A 71 -6.31 -1.97 -1.53
N LEU A 72 -5.43 -2.10 -2.53
CA LEU A 72 -4.11 -2.66 -2.32
C LEU A 72 -3.13 -1.56 -1.91
N TYR A 73 -2.62 -1.64 -0.69
CA TYR A 73 -1.58 -0.75 -0.18
C TYR A 73 -0.22 -1.44 -0.20
N LEU A 74 0.73 -0.88 -0.94
CA LEU A 74 2.12 -1.34 -0.97
C LEU A 74 2.99 -0.44 -0.10
N CYS A 75 3.81 -1.04 0.76
CA CYS A 75 4.74 -0.32 1.63
C CYS A 75 6.12 -0.95 1.61
N GLY A 76 7.14 -0.12 1.35
CA GLY A 76 8.55 -0.47 1.46
C GLY A 76 9.27 0.48 2.42
N VAL A 77 9.88 -0.05 3.48
CA VAL A 77 10.74 0.74 4.38
C VAL A 77 12.20 0.54 3.96
N SER A 78 12.84 1.61 3.51
CA SER A 78 14.20 1.56 2.95
C SER A 78 15.27 1.07 3.95
N ARG A 79 16.37 0.56 3.40
CA ARG A 79 17.57 0.11 4.12
C ARG A 79 18.83 0.67 3.42
N PRO A 80 19.67 1.46 4.12
CA PRO A 80 19.44 2.05 5.44
C PRO A 80 18.20 2.96 5.44
N TYR A 81 17.59 3.14 6.62
CA TYR A 81 16.36 3.93 6.73
C TYR A 81 16.57 5.37 6.25
N ARG A 82 15.85 5.75 5.20
CA ARG A 82 15.72 7.12 4.68
C ARG A 82 14.26 7.36 4.34
N TYR A 83 13.62 8.27 5.07
CA TYR A 83 12.18 8.50 4.94
C TYR A 83 11.73 8.80 3.49
N GLN A 84 12.51 9.59 2.75
CA GLN A 84 12.25 9.92 1.34
C GLN A 84 12.38 8.74 0.38
N ASN A 85 13.08 7.67 0.79
CA ASN A 85 13.25 6.45 -0.01
C ASN A 85 12.19 5.38 0.32
N ASN A 86 11.34 5.62 1.33
CA ASN A 86 10.26 4.71 1.63
C ASN A 86 9.25 4.71 0.48
N PHE A 87 8.85 3.51 0.08
CA PHE A 87 7.92 3.29 -1.00
C PHE A 87 6.50 3.19 -0.45
N HIS A 88 5.58 3.94 -1.06
CA HIS A 88 4.16 3.87 -0.78
C HIS A 88 3.41 3.98 -2.10
N LEU A 89 2.55 3.00 -2.38
CA LEU A 89 1.67 2.99 -3.54
C LEU A 89 0.32 2.43 -3.13
N VAL A 90 -0.75 3.10 -3.54
CA VAL A 90 -2.13 2.74 -3.21
C VAL A 90 -2.86 2.51 -4.51
N LEU A 91 -3.49 1.34 -4.64
CA LEU A 91 -4.09 0.89 -5.89
C LEU A 91 -5.55 0.52 -5.66
N GLU A 92 -6.40 1.02 -6.54
CA GLU A 92 -7.80 0.59 -6.67
C GLU A 92 -7.95 -0.12 -8.02
N ALA A 93 -8.68 -1.24 -8.02
CA ALA A 93 -8.98 -1.98 -9.24
C ALA A 93 -9.71 -1.09 -10.25
N CYS A 94 -9.16 -0.98 -11.47
CA CYS A 94 -9.74 -0.16 -12.53
C CYS A 94 -9.33 -0.76 -13.89
N GLU A 95 -10.28 -1.39 -14.57
CA GLU A 95 -10.03 -2.05 -15.86
C GLU A 95 -9.62 -1.03 -16.92
N GLY A 96 -8.61 -1.37 -17.73
CA GLY A 96 -8.06 -0.49 -18.76
C GLY A 96 -7.03 0.54 -18.27
N GLU A 97 -6.89 0.72 -16.96
CA GLU A 97 -5.88 1.62 -16.37
C GLU A 97 -4.54 0.92 -16.12
N SER A 98 -3.47 1.72 -16.08
CA SER A 98 -2.13 1.25 -15.75
C SER A 98 -1.36 2.27 -14.91
N VAL A 99 -0.48 1.77 -14.05
CA VAL A 99 0.36 2.58 -13.16
C VAL A 99 1.80 2.15 -13.32
N ARG A 100 2.70 3.13 -13.44
CA ARG A 100 4.14 2.92 -13.30
C ARG A 100 4.66 3.66 -12.09
N LYS A 101 5.45 2.98 -11.25
CA LYS A 101 6.05 3.59 -10.06
C LYS A 101 7.48 3.11 -9.83
N ARG A 102 8.41 4.05 -9.96
CA ARG A 102 9.83 3.82 -9.71
C ARG A 102 10.16 3.72 -8.22
N LEU A 103 10.98 2.73 -7.89
CA LEU A 103 11.63 2.55 -6.58
C LEU A 103 12.92 3.36 -6.52
N TYR A 104 13.38 3.67 -5.30
CA TYR A 104 14.60 4.47 -5.13
C TYR A 104 15.88 3.77 -5.63
N ASN A 105 15.85 2.45 -5.78
CA ASN A 105 16.95 1.64 -6.33
C ASN A 105 16.94 1.57 -7.87
N GLY A 106 15.99 2.26 -8.53
CA GLY A 106 15.90 2.34 -9.98
C GLY A 106 14.92 1.36 -10.63
N MET A 107 14.58 0.25 -9.97
CA MET A 107 13.54 -0.68 -10.44
C MET A 107 12.17 0.01 -10.51
N GLU A 108 11.26 -0.53 -11.31
CA GLU A 108 9.95 0.08 -11.54
C GLU A 108 8.83 -0.96 -11.45
N PHE A 109 7.80 -0.68 -10.68
CA PHE A 109 6.56 -1.44 -10.78
C PHE A 109 5.77 -0.97 -11.99
N GLU A 110 5.35 -1.91 -12.84
CA GLU A 110 4.27 -1.75 -13.81
C GLU A 110 3.06 -2.52 -13.29
N ILE A 111 1.92 -1.83 -13.16
CA ILE A 111 0.67 -2.41 -12.71
C ILE A 111 -0.39 -2.20 -13.78
N LEU A 112 -1.08 -3.27 -14.18
CA LEU A 112 -2.20 -3.23 -15.12
C LEU A 112 -3.51 -3.56 -14.41
N GLY A 113 -4.62 -2.96 -14.85
CA GLY A 113 -5.94 -3.18 -14.28
C GLY A 113 -6.18 -2.43 -12.97
N ALA A 114 -5.40 -1.38 -12.71
CA ALA A 114 -5.50 -0.57 -11.50
C ALA A 114 -5.17 0.90 -11.78
N LYS A 115 -5.76 1.78 -10.96
CA LYS A 115 -5.38 3.20 -10.90
C LYS A 115 -4.73 3.51 -9.55
N ALA A 116 -3.81 4.47 -9.54
CA ALA A 116 -3.15 4.92 -8.32
C ALA A 116 -4.01 5.95 -7.58
N LEU A 117 -4.17 5.78 -6.27
CA LEU A 117 -4.80 6.77 -5.40
C LEU A 117 -3.72 7.68 -4.78
N SER A 118 -3.89 8.99 -4.95
CA SER A 118 -3.01 9.98 -4.32
C SER A 118 -3.42 10.23 -2.88
N PHE A 119 -2.43 10.46 -2.01
CA PHE A 119 -2.69 10.88 -0.64
C PHE A 119 -1.57 11.75 -0.07
N ASP A 120 -1.96 12.60 0.89
CA ASP A 120 -1.07 13.47 1.64
C ASP A 120 -1.38 13.45 3.15
N GLY A 121 -0.71 14.32 3.90
CA GLY A 121 -0.86 14.42 5.36
C GLY A 121 -1.87 15.46 5.84
N ALA A 122 -2.57 16.17 4.95
CA ALA A 122 -3.47 17.26 5.33
C ALA A 122 -4.67 16.73 6.14
N ALA A 123 -5.28 15.64 5.69
CA ALA A 123 -6.41 15.02 6.39
C ALA A 123 -6.00 14.55 7.81
N ALA A 124 -4.84 13.90 7.95
CA ALA A 124 -4.32 13.47 9.25
C ALA A 124 -4.12 14.64 10.23
N LYS A 125 -3.54 15.75 9.77
CA LYS A 125 -3.36 16.96 10.59
C LYS A 125 -4.69 17.63 10.96
N ARG A 126 -5.65 17.63 10.04
CA ARG A 126 -6.96 18.27 10.24
C ARG A 126 -7.86 17.46 11.17
N LEU A 127 -7.97 16.15 10.96
CA LEU A 127 -8.91 15.29 11.69
C LEU A 127 -8.31 14.77 13.00
N PHE A 128 -6.99 14.63 13.10
CA PHE A 128 -6.32 14.11 14.28
C PHE A 128 -5.18 15.02 14.77
N PRO A 129 -5.43 16.32 15.01
CA PRO A 129 -4.38 17.29 15.35
C PRO A 129 -3.65 16.98 16.66
N ALA A 130 -4.31 16.26 17.58
CA ALA A 130 -3.75 15.88 18.87
C ALA A 130 -2.77 14.67 18.79
N LYS A 131 -2.72 13.96 17.66
CA LYS A 131 -1.80 12.82 17.53
C LYS A 131 -0.36 13.32 17.39
N GLY A 132 0.58 12.55 17.96
CA GLY A 132 2.00 12.88 17.92
C GLY A 132 2.64 12.79 16.52
N LYS A 133 3.88 13.28 16.41
CA LYS A 133 4.65 13.28 15.16
C LYS A 133 4.71 11.90 14.48
N SER A 134 4.86 10.82 15.25
CA SER A 134 4.92 9.45 14.73
C SER A 134 3.69 9.05 13.92
N PHE A 135 2.50 9.55 14.29
CA PHE A 135 1.26 9.36 13.55
C PHE A 135 1.19 10.31 12.35
N LEU A 136 1.39 11.61 12.60
CA LEU A 136 1.18 12.64 11.58
C LEU A 136 2.18 12.59 10.42
N THR A 137 3.34 11.95 10.60
CA THR A 137 4.30 11.68 9.52
C THR A 137 4.23 10.24 9.00
N CYS A 138 3.38 9.37 9.54
CA CYS A 138 3.26 8.00 9.06
C CYS A 138 2.41 7.95 7.78
N ARG A 139 3.01 7.53 6.65
CA ARG A 139 2.29 7.47 5.37
C ARG A 139 1.11 6.48 5.36
N ASN A 140 1.19 5.40 6.12
CA ASN A 140 0.08 4.45 6.26
C ASN A 140 -1.09 5.11 6.98
N PHE A 141 -0.82 5.82 8.09
CA PHE A 141 -1.82 6.56 8.85
C PHE A 141 -2.41 7.72 8.04
N GLN A 142 -1.57 8.47 7.33
CA GLN A 142 -2.00 9.54 6.43
C GLN A 142 -2.98 9.05 5.36
N PHE A 143 -2.64 7.95 4.68
CA PHE A 143 -3.55 7.32 3.72
C PHE A 143 -4.85 6.88 4.41
N ALA A 144 -4.74 6.16 5.53
CA ALA A 144 -5.91 5.61 6.22
C ALA A 144 -6.88 6.70 6.66
N VAL A 145 -6.37 7.81 7.23
CA VAL A 145 -7.20 8.96 7.58
C VAL A 145 -7.80 9.63 6.35
N GLN A 146 -7.03 9.84 5.28
CA GLN A 146 -7.57 10.49 4.10
C GLN A 146 -8.68 9.66 3.45
N HIS A 147 -8.54 8.34 3.47
CA HIS A 147 -9.45 7.44 2.77
C HIS A 147 -10.65 7.02 3.61
N PHE A 148 -10.44 6.70 4.89
CA PHE A 148 -11.47 6.18 5.80
C PHE A 148 -11.84 7.14 6.92
N GLY A 149 -11.02 8.16 7.19
CA GLY A 149 -11.26 9.09 8.28
C GLY A 149 -12.52 9.91 8.05
N LYS A 150 -13.51 9.71 8.91
CA LYS A 150 -14.66 10.60 9.05
C LYS A 150 -14.37 11.60 10.16
N ALA A 151 -14.92 12.81 10.05
CA ALA A 151 -15.06 13.66 11.23
C ALA A 151 -16.18 13.03 12.07
N ASP A 152 -15.83 12.51 13.26
CA ASP A 152 -16.75 11.92 14.25
C ASP A 152 -17.90 11.08 13.68
N GLU A 153 -17.59 9.86 13.25
CA GLU A 153 -18.50 8.73 13.45
C GLU A 153 -17.66 7.58 14.00
N GLY A 154 -18.11 6.98 15.11
CA GLY A 154 -17.41 5.88 15.79
C GLY A 154 -17.15 4.65 14.92
N PRO A 155 -16.48 3.62 15.46
CA PRO A 155 -15.95 2.51 14.67
C PRO A 155 -17.05 1.81 13.86
N GLN A 156 -16.94 1.83 12.53
CA GLN A 156 -17.83 1.13 11.62
C GLN A 156 -17.33 -0.31 11.41
N SER A 157 -17.92 -1.24 12.14
CA SER A 157 -17.68 -2.67 12.03
C SER A 157 -18.72 -3.34 11.11
N GLU A 158 -18.78 -2.98 9.83
CA GLU A 158 -19.63 -3.69 8.86
C GLU A 158 -18.96 -3.77 7.48
N GLN A 159 -17.85 -4.49 7.40
CA GLN A 159 -17.37 -5.04 6.10
C GLN A 159 -16.52 -6.33 6.25
N LEU A 160 -16.47 -6.93 7.44
CA LEU A 160 -15.65 -8.11 7.71
C LEU A 160 -16.21 -9.44 7.16
N LEU A 161 -17.37 -9.45 6.50
CA LEU A 161 -18.02 -10.70 6.06
C LEU A 161 -17.55 -11.24 4.70
N LEU A 162 -16.53 -10.64 4.07
CA LEU A 162 -16.01 -11.07 2.76
C LEU A 162 -14.63 -11.75 2.79
N PHE A 163 -13.98 -11.88 3.95
CA PHE A 163 -12.60 -12.39 4.04
C PHE A 163 -12.40 -13.69 4.84
N ASP A 164 -13.48 -14.26 5.39
CA ASP A 164 -13.44 -15.60 6.03
C ASP A 164 -14.17 -16.63 5.15
N ARG A 165 -13.54 -17.03 4.03
CA ARG A 165 -13.77 -18.33 3.34
C ARG A 165 -12.52 -18.79 2.62
#